data_AF-A6UAI1-F1
#
_entry.id   AF-A6UAI1-F1
#
_cell.length_a   1.000
_cell.length_b   1.000
_cell.length_c   1.000
_cell.angle_alpha   90.00
_cell.angle_beta   90.00
_cell.angle_gamma   90.00
#
_symmetry.space_group_name_H-M   'P 1'
#
loop_
_entity.id
_entity.type
_entity.pdbx_description
1 polymer ?
#
loop_
_entity_poly.entity_id
_entity_poly.type
_entity_poly.pdbx_seq_one_letter_code
_entity_poly.pdbx_strand_id
1 'polypeptide(L)'
;MWHGMALSFGLASSICLVSSAQSKDVRLYFGWVPMGLASLAGLWSLLTAVLVVLSSIATVGGQPFCIVREEQSGEVAGMADVRGFSLYATHTERGIIHDFHAVLVVEGREQDYNWSYTRLRFVETDHHTAAMKRCTPVQHFWSDVAPF
;
A
#
# COMPACT_ATOMS: atom_id res chain seq x y z
N MET A 1 -11.20 -2.53 -2.76
CA MET A 1 -12.01 -3.68 -3.21
C MET A 1 -11.43 -4.41 -4.44
N TRP A 2 -10.94 -3.73 -5.48
CA TRP A 2 -10.50 -4.34 -6.75
C TRP A 2 -9.34 -5.35 -6.66
N HIS A 3 -8.39 -5.15 -5.75
CA HIS A 3 -7.23 -6.02 -5.61
C HIS A 3 -7.56 -7.40 -5.00
N GLY A 4 -8.43 -7.41 -3.98
CA GLY A 4 -8.93 -8.66 -3.40
C GLY A 4 -9.75 -9.47 -4.40
N MET A 5 -10.51 -8.80 -5.26
CA MET A 5 -11.20 -9.44 -6.38
C MET A 5 -10.20 -10.03 -7.39
N ALA A 6 -9.17 -9.28 -7.78
CA ALA A 6 -8.15 -9.77 -8.73
C ALA A 6 -7.45 -11.05 -8.22
N LEU A 7 -7.08 -11.09 -6.94
CA LEU A 7 -6.45 -12.26 -6.33
C LEU A 7 -7.41 -13.46 -6.22
N SER A 8 -8.68 -13.20 -5.89
CA SER A 8 -9.73 -14.24 -5.85
C SER A 8 -10.01 -14.82 -7.24
N PHE A 9 -10.05 -13.96 -8.27
CA PHE A 9 -10.16 -14.39 -9.65
C PHE A 9 -8.92 -15.19 -10.11
N GLY A 10 -7.71 -14.80 -9.71
CA GLY A 10 -6.50 -15.58 -9.97
C GLY A 10 -6.56 -16.99 -9.38
N LEU A 11 -7.05 -17.13 -8.14
CA LEU A 11 -7.27 -18.43 -7.48
C LEU A 11 -8.30 -19.28 -8.25
N ALA A 12 -9.45 -18.72 -8.60
CA ALA A 12 -10.46 -19.43 -9.40
C ALA A 12 -9.93 -19.83 -10.78
N SER A 13 -9.09 -18.97 -11.37
CA SER A 13 -8.47 -19.16 -12.67
C SER A 13 -7.43 -20.28 -12.68
N SER A 14 -6.73 -20.50 -11.57
CA SER A 14 -5.82 -21.64 -11.40
C SER A 14 -6.53 -23.00 -11.56
N ILE A 15 -7.80 -23.10 -11.16
CA ILE A 15 -8.62 -24.32 -11.32
C ILE A 15 -8.91 -24.57 -12.80
N CYS A 16 -9.22 -23.52 -13.58
CA CYS A 16 -9.43 -23.62 -15.03
C CYS A 16 -8.14 -24.05 -15.78
N LEU A 17 -6.97 -23.59 -15.34
CA LEU A 17 -5.69 -23.95 -15.96
C LEU A 17 -5.32 -25.43 -15.76
N VAL A 18 -5.64 -26.00 -14.59
CA VAL A 18 -5.32 -27.40 -14.27
C VAL A 18 -6.32 -28.38 -14.89
N SER A 19 -7.55 -27.94 -15.16
CA SER A 19 -8.58 -28.79 -15.78
C SER A 19 -8.19 -29.24 -17.20
N SER A 20 -8.05 -30.55 -17.41
CA SER A 20 -7.73 -31.17 -18.70
C SER A 20 -8.93 -31.27 -19.66
N ALA A 21 -10.15 -30.99 -19.16
CA ALA A 21 -11.39 -31.10 -19.92
C ALA A 21 -11.78 -29.81 -20.69
N GLN A 22 -11.00 -28.74 -20.57
CA GLN A 22 -11.34 -27.43 -21.15
C GLN A 22 -10.73 -27.20 -22.54
N SER A 23 -11.46 -26.46 -23.38
CA SER A 23 -10.95 -26.01 -24.68
C SER A 23 -9.79 -25.01 -24.51
N LYS A 24 -8.98 -24.86 -25.56
CA LYS A 24 -7.87 -23.90 -25.59
C LYS A 24 -8.34 -22.47 -25.30
N ASP A 25 -9.50 -22.08 -25.81
CA ASP A 25 -10.06 -20.74 -25.62
C ASP A 25 -10.50 -20.51 -24.17
N VAL A 26 -11.13 -21.49 -23.53
CA VAL A 26 -11.53 -21.38 -22.12
C VAL A 26 -10.31 -21.26 -21.21
N ARG A 27 -9.26 -22.05 -21.47
CA ARG A 27 -7.97 -21.93 -20.75
C ARG A 27 -7.28 -20.59 -20.98
N LEU A 28 -7.40 -19.99 -22.17
CA LEU A 28 -6.82 -18.68 -22.45
C LEU A 28 -7.58 -17.57 -21.71
N TYR A 29 -8.89 -17.45 -21.94
CA TYR A 29 -9.69 -16.32 -21.45
C TYR A 29 -10.04 -16.40 -19.97
N PHE A 30 -10.26 -17.61 -19.43
CA PHE A 30 -10.65 -17.80 -18.03
C PHE A 30 -9.53 -18.38 -17.16
N GLY A 31 -8.41 -18.80 -17.77
CA GLY A 31 -7.21 -19.29 -17.09
C GLY A 31 -6.05 -18.30 -17.16
N TRP A 32 -5.47 -18.10 -18.33
CA TRP A 32 -4.23 -17.31 -18.43
C TRP A 32 -4.44 -15.81 -18.23
N VAL A 33 -5.50 -15.23 -18.81
CA VAL A 33 -5.76 -13.78 -18.71
C VAL A 33 -6.00 -13.33 -17.27
N PRO A 34 -6.92 -13.93 -16.48
CA PRO A 34 -7.16 -13.50 -15.10
C PRO A 34 -5.97 -13.80 -14.19
N MET A 35 -5.27 -14.92 -14.40
CA MET A 35 -4.04 -15.24 -13.68
C MET A 35 -2.92 -14.22 -13.96
N GLY A 36 -2.77 -13.78 -15.21
CA GLY A 36 -1.83 -12.73 -15.58
C GLY A 36 -2.16 -11.39 -14.91
N LEU A 37 -3.44 -10.99 -14.92
CA LEU A 37 -3.89 -9.78 -14.24
C LEU A 37 -3.68 -9.84 -12.72
N ALA A 38 -3.99 -10.98 -12.09
CA ALA A 38 -3.77 -11.19 -10.66
C ALA A 38 -2.27 -11.13 -10.31
N SER A 39 -1.42 -11.70 -11.16
CA SER A 39 0.04 -11.69 -10.99
C SER A 39 0.61 -10.28 -11.11
N LEU A 40 0.16 -9.51 -12.11
CA LEU A 40 0.56 -8.12 -12.30
C LEU A 40 0.11 -7.25 -11.11
N ALA A 41 -1.12 -7.44 -10.63
CA ALA A 41 -1.63 -6.76 -9.45
C ALA A 41 -0.78 -7.07 -8.21
N GLY A 42 -0.48 -8.35 -7.96
CA GLY A 42 0.38 -8.77 -6.86
C GLY A 42 1.79 -8.19 -6.95
N LEU A 43 2.39 -8.20 -8.15
CA LEU A 43 3.72 -7.62 -8.38
C LEU A 43 3.72 -6.10 -8.13
N TRP A 44 2.70 -5.39 -8.60
CA TRP A 44 2.54 -3.96 -8.38
C TRP A 44 2.42 -3.61 -6.88
N SER A 45 1.67 -4.43 -6.14
CA SER A 45 1.50 -4.26 -4.69
C SER A 45 2.82 -4.45 -3.93
N LEU A 46 3.61 -5.46 -4.31
CA LEU A 46 4.95 -5.67 -3.76
C LEU A 46 5.89 -4.51 -4.08
N LEU A 47 5.88 -4.04 -5.33
CA LEU A 47 6.70 -2.91 -5.76
C LEU A 47 6.37 -1.65 -4.95
N THR A 48 5.08 -1.37 -4.75
CA THR A 48 4.65 -0.22 -3.96
C THR A 48 5.12 -0.31 -2.52
N ALA A 49 5.05 -1.49 -1.89
CA ALA A 49 5.55 -1.67 -0.52
C ALA A 49 7.04 -1.33 -0.41
N VAL A 50 7.86 -1.77 -1.38
CA VAL A 50 9.29 -1.43 -1.45
C VAL A 50 9.49 0.07 -1.64
N LEU A 51 8.71 0.72 -2.52
CA LEU A 51 8.82 2.17 -2.75
C LEU A 51 8.44 2.99 -1.52
N VAL A 52 7.46 2.56 -0.74
CA VAL A 52 7.10 3.23 0.53
C VAL A 52 8.26 3.16 1.51
N VAL A 53 8.87 1.98 1.67
CA VAL A 53 10.04 1.80 2.54
C VAL A 53 11.18 2.70 2.09
N LEU A 54 11.57 2.62 0.81
CA LEU A 54 12.68 3.42 0.28
C LEU A 54 12.41 4.93 0.37
N SER A 55 11.20 5.37 0.02
CA SER A 55 10.83 6.77 0.11
C SER A 55 10.82 7.26 1.56
N SER A 56 10.36 6.45 2.52
CA SER A 56 10.38 6.85 3.94
C SER A 56 11.82 7.06 4.40
N ILE A 57 12.72 6.10 4.16
CA ILE A 57 14.13 6.18 4.54
C ILE A 57 14.80 7.41 3.91
N ALA A 58 14.53 7.66 2.62
CA ALA A 58 15.08 8.81 1.91
C ALA A 58 14.57 10.15 2.48
N THR A 59 13.29 10.22 2.89
CA THR A 59 12.69 11.44 3.44
C THR A 59 13.19 11.74 4.86
N VAL A 60 13.30 10.72 5.72
CA VAL A 60 13.61 10.90 7.15
C VAL A 60 15.08 11.15 7.42
N GLY A 61 15.98 10.68 6.55
CA GLY A 61 17.41 10.95 6.66
C GLY A 61 18.03 10.45 7.97
N GLY A 62 17.53 9.33 8.51
CA GLY A 62 18.01 8.73 9.75
C GLY A 62 17.34 9.24 11.04
N GLN A 63 16.40 10.18 10.94
CA GLN A 63 15.60 10.60 12.10
C GLN A 63 14.55 9.55 12.47
N PRO A 64 14.18 9.45 13.77
CA PRO A 64 13.04 8.64 14.19
C PRO A 64 11.77 9.05 13.44
N PHE A 65 10.98 8.06 13.05
CA PHE A 65 9.77 8.32 12.28
C PHE A 65 8.70 7.28 12.56
N CYS A 66 7.49 7.59 12.12
CA CYS A 66 6.34 6.71 12.22
C CYS A 66 5.51 6.82 10.94
N ILE A 67 4.97 5.69 10.49
CA ILE A 67 4.05 5.61 9.35
C ILE A 67 2.72 5.03 9.84
N VAL A 68 1.62 5.69 9.51
CA VAL A 68 0.28 5.24 9.86
C VAL A 68 -0.67 5.35 8.66
N ARG A 69 -1.65 4.46 8.62
CA ARG A 69 -2.74 4.50 7.63
C ARG A 69 -3.78 5.52 8.05
N GLU A 70 -4.27 6.29 7.09
CA GLU A 70 -5.28 7.31 7.37
C GLU A 70 -6.66 6.69 7.67
N GLU A 71 -7.11 5.75 6.84
CA GLU A 71 -8.50 5.23 6.85
C GLU A 71 -8.81 4.23 7.97
N GLN A 72 -7.77 3.62 8.54
CA GLN A 72 -7.88 2.69 9.65
C GLN A 72 -6.86 3.13 10.67
N SER A 73 -7.32 3.50 11.86
CA SER A 73 -6.51 3.89 13.02
C SER A 73 -5.56 2.79 13.53
N GLY A 74 -5.26 1.78 12.72
CA GLY A 74 -4.25 0.78 12.99
C GLY A 74 -2.88 1.31 12.57
N GLU A 75 -1.95 1.26 13.50
CA GLU A 75 -0.53 1.37 13.21
C GLU A 75 -0.14 0.37 12.11
N VAL A 76 0.83 0.73 11.28
CA VAL A 76 1.40 -0.22 10.32
C VAL A 76 2.11 -1.28 11.13
N ALA A 77 1.54 -2.49 11.21
CA ALA A 77 2.07 -3.58 11.99
C ALA A 77 3.04 -4.47 11.18
N GLY A 78 3.15 -4.22 9.87
CA GLY A 78 4.25 -4.73 9.05
C GLY A 78 4.10 -4.48 7.55
N MET A 79 5.04 -5.01 6.77
CA MET A 79 5.12 -4.77 5.31
C MET A 79 3.86 -5.18 4.56
N ALA A 80 3.09 -6.13 5.09
CA ALA A 80 1.82 -6.54 4.50
C ALA A 80 0.79 -5.40 4.51
N ASP A 81 0.81 -4.51 5.51
CA ASP A 81 -0.13 -3.39 5.60
C ASP A 81 0.21 -2.29 4.58
N VAL A 82 1.50 -2.18 4.24
CA VAL A 82 2.04 -1.19 3.29
C VAL A 82 1.64 -1.51 1.85
N ARG A 83 1.43 -2.80 1.54
CA ARG A 83 0.92 -3.26 0.23
C ARG A 83 -0.42 -2.62 -0.13
N GLY A 84 -1.22 -2.29 0.89
CA GLY A 84 -2.50 -1.60 0.76
C GLY A 84 -2.41 -0.15 0.30
N PHE A 85 -1.23 0.50 0.43
CA PHE A 85 -1.06 1.91 0.06
C PHE A 85 -1.10 2.12 -1.46
N SER A 86 -0.97 1.03 -2.22
CA SER A 86 -1.04 1.01 -3.68
C SER A 86 -2.44 1.26 -4.24
N LEU A 87 -3.49 1.21 -3.42
CA LEU A 87 -4.83 1.01 -3.97
C LEU A 87 -5.84 2.06 -3.57
N TYR A 88 -6.01 2.41 -2.29
CA TYR A 88 -7.05 3.38 -1.93
C TYR A 88 -6.75 4.04 -0.58
N ALA A 89 -6.93 5.36 -0.53
CA ALA A 89 -7.47 6.07 0.62
C ALA A 89 -7.85 7.47 0.17
N THR A 90 -9.12 7.80 0.35
CA THR A 90 -9.68 9.08 -0.06
C THR A 90 -10.28 9.70 1.19
N HIS A 91 -9.58 10.67 1.77
CA HIS A 91 -10.10 11.44 2.89
C HIS A 91 -10.89 12.62 2.34
N THR A 92 -12.15 12.77 2.73
CA THR A 92 -12.96 13.94 2.36
C THR A 92 -13.16 14.81 3.59
N GLU A 93 -12.61 16.02 3.58
CA GLU A 93 -12.88 17.02 4.61
C GLU A 93 -13.57 18.25 4.00
N ARG A 94 -14.72 18.63 4.55
CA ARG A 94 -15.50 19.82 4.14
C ARG A 94 -15.74 19.91 2.61
N GLY A 95 -15.86 18.76 1.95
CA GLY A 95 -16.09 18.67 0.50
C GLY A 95 -14.82 18.74 -0.37
N ILE A 96 -13.64 18.91 0.24
CA ILE A 96 -12.34 18.79 -0.43
C ILE A 96 -11.87 17.34 -0.29
N ILE A 97 -11.59 16.71 -1.42
CA ILE A 97 -11.08 15.34 -1.48
C ILE A 97 -9.55 15.40 -1.45
N HIS A 98 -8.96 14.66 -0.52
CA HIS A 98 -7.53 14.46 -0.42
C HIS A 98 -7.18 12.96 -0.47
N ASP A 99 -6.20 12.60 -1.29
CA ASP A 99 -5.74 11.23 -1.43
C ASP A 99 -4.66 10.92 -0.39
N PHE A 100 -5.05 10.47 0.81
CA PHE A 100 -4.15 10.17 1.92
C PHE A 100 -4.04 8.68 2.18
N HIS A 101 -3.13 8.00 1.49
CA HIS A 101 -2.93 6.55 1.63
C HIS A 101 -2.20 6.15 2.90
N ALA A 102 -1.20 6.96 3.27
CA ALA A 102 -0.43 6.82 4.47
C ALA A 102 0.22 8.16 4.79
N VAL A 103 0.43 8.39 6.07
CA VAL A 103 1.12 9.58 6.56
C VAL A 103 2.43 9.16 7.19
N LEU A 104 3.45 10.01 7.03
CA LEU A 104 4.78 9.86 7.61
C LEU A 104 5.04 11.06 8.48
N VAL A 105 5.28 10.80 9.77
CA VAL A 105 5.63 11.80 10.78
C VAL A 105 7.08 11.57 11.18
N VAL A 106 7.87 12.65 11.22
CA VAL A 106 9.31 12.61 11.49
C VAL A 106 9.61 13.40 12.75
N GLU A 107 10.37 12.82 13.66
CA GLU A 107 10.73 13.50 14.91
C GLU A 107 11.55 14.77 14.64
N GLY A 108 11.18 15.87 15.31
CA GLY A 108 11.89 17.15 15.20
C GLY A 108 11.64 17.92 13.91
N ARG A 109 10.67 17.50 13.09
CA ARG A 109 10.20 18.27 11.93
C ARG A 109 8.78 18.78 12.18
N GLU A 110 8.51 20.02 11.74
CA GLU A 110 7.15 20.57 11.76
C GLU A 110 6.33 20.09 10.56
N GLN A 111 6.99 19.66 9.49
CA GLN A 111 6.36 19.19 8.27
C GLN A 111 5.99 17.71 8.39
N ASP A 112 4.71 17.42 8.12
CA ASP A 112 4.23 16.06 7.91
C ASP A 112 4.25 15.70 6.43
N TYR A 113 4.22 14.41 6.13
CA TYR A 113 4.29 13.91 4.77
C TYR A 113 3.13 12.96 4.45
N ASN A 114 2.59 13.07 3.24
CA ASN A 114 1.60 12.17 2.67
C ASN A 114 2.22 11.25 1.61
N TRP A 115 1.82 9.98 1.57
CA TRP A 115 2.11 9.10 0.45
C TRP A 115 1.32 9.52 -0.80
N SER A 116 2.03 10.04 -1.79
CA SER A 116 1.47 10.35 -3.10
C SER A 116 1.51 9.12 -4.01
N TYR A 117 0.35 8.53 -4.31
CA TYR A 117 0.25 7.42 -5.27
C TYR A 117 0.74 7.82 -6.67
N THR A 118 0.44 9.04 -7.12
CA THR A 118 0.83 9.53 -8.45
C THR A 118 2.34 9.76 -8.57
N ARG A 119 3.01 10.18 -7.50
CA ARG A 119 4.46 10.42 -7.48
C ARG A 119 5.25 9.24 -6.92
N LEU A 120 4.56 8.22 -6.39
CA LEU A 120 5.13 7.05 -5.74
C LEU A 120 6.18 7.39 -4.66
N ARG A 121 5.91 8.44 -3.88
CA ARG A 121 6.78 8.92 -2.81
C ARG A 121 6.03 9.71 -1.75
N PHE A 122 6.64 9.86 -0.58
CA PHE A 122 6.19 10.82 0.43
C PHE A 122 6.43 12.26 -0.04
N VAL A 123 5.40 13.08 0.07
CA VAL A 123 5.42 14.52 -0.25
C VAL A 123 4.93 15.31 0.94
N GLU A 124 5.50 16.48 1.16
CA GLU A 124 5.08 17.39 2.23
C GLU A 124 3.60 17.74 2.09
N THR A 125 2.95 17.87 3.24
CA THR A 125 1.54 18.26 3.30
C THR A 125 1.33 19.18 4.49
N ASP A 126 0.56 20.25 4.26
CA ASP A 126 0.14 21.19 5.32
C ASP A 126 -1.14 20.70 6.04
N HIS A 127 -1.59 19.48 5.73
CA HIS A 127 -2.83 18.93 6.24
C HIS A 127 -2.55 17.91 7.36
N HIS A 128 -2.78 18.34 8.59
CA HIS A 128 -2.58 17.50 9.76
C HIS A 128 -3.79 16.62 10.04
N THR A 129 -3.62 15.31 9.94
CA THR A 129 -4.70 14.36 10.21
C THR A 129 -4.70 13.86 11.65
N ALA A 130 -5.82 13.29 12.10
CA ALA A 130 -5.90 12.66 13.42
C ALA A 130 -5.00 11.40 13.53
N ALA A 131 -4.64 10.79 12.40
CA ALA A 131 -3.69 9.68 12.36
C ALA A 131 -2.26 10.16 12.69
N MET A 132 -1.83 11.28 12.11
CA MET A 132 -0.51 11.88 12.38
C MET A 132 -0.30 12.15 13.88
N LYS A 133 -1.32 12.70 14.56
CA LYS A 133 -1.26 13.00 16.00
C LYS A 133 -1.10 11.77 16.91
N ARG A 134 -1.48 10.59 16.41
CA ARG A 134 -1.35 9.31 17.13
C ARG A 134 -0.06 8.57 16.77
N CYS A 135 0.65 9.01 15.74
CA CYS A 135 1.89 8.41 15.30
C CYS A 135 3.02 8.84 16.24
N THR A 136 3.67 7.88 16.90
CA THR A 136 4.83 8.15 17.76
C THR A 136 6.11 7.74 17.02
N PRO A 137 7.00 8.69 16.66
CA PRO A 137 8.24 8.38 15.96
C PRO A 137 9.15 7.42 16.74
N VAL A 138 9.75 6.45 16.04
CA VAL A 138 10.72 5.49 16.62
C VAL A 138 11.94 5.34 15.71
N GLN A 139 13.11 5.02 16.27
CA GLN A 139 14.37 4.96 15.51
C GLN A 139 14.44 3.81 14.49
N HIS A 140 13.81 2.67 14.80
CA HIS A 140 13.93 1.45 14.02
C HIS A 140 12.57 0.96 13.52
N PHE A 141 11.71 1.90 13.11
CA PHE A 141 10.33 1.62 12.71
C PHE A 141 10.18 0.35 11.86
N TRP A 142 10.88 0.25 10.73
CA TRP A 142 10.79 -0.94 9.86
C TRP A 142 11.35 -2.22 10.47
N SER A 143 12.31 -2.15 11.38
CA SER A 143 12.81 -3.32 12.10
C SER A 143 11.82 -3.77 13.17
N ASP A 144 11.11 -2.83 13.77
CA ASP A 144 10.15 -3.09 14.86
C ASP A 144 8.83 -3.64 14.31
N VAL A 145 8.37 -3.16 13.16
CA VAL A 145 7.12 -3.59 12.52
C VAL A 145 7.31 -4.70 11.48
N ALA A 146 8.52 -5.04 11.07
CA ALA A 146 8.77 -6.20 10.22
C ALA A 146 9.77 -7.15 10.89
N PRO A 147 9.38 -7.86 11.97
CA PRO A 147 10.21 -8.94 12.49
C PRO A 147 10.28 -10.01 11.40
N PHE A 148 11.48 -10.22 10.86
CA PHE A 148 11.79 -11.41 10.08
C PHE A 148 11.71 -12.66 10.97
#